data_AF-A0A7K2XJ98-F1
#
_entry.id   AF-A0A7K2XJ98-F1
#
_cell.length_a   1.000
_cell.length_b   1.000
_cell.length_c   1.000
_cell.angle_alpha   90.00
_cell.angle_beta   90.00
_cell.angle_gamma   90.00
#
_symmetry.space_group_name_H-M   'P 1'
#
loop_
_entity.id
_entity.type
_entity.pdbx_description
1 polymer ?
#
loop_
_entity_poly.entity_id
_entity_poly.type
_entity_poly.pdbx_seq_one_letter_code
_entity_poly.pdbx_strand_id
1 'polypeptide(L)'
;TRWASGWSDDQWLRVDLGSVRPVGRVVLDWERAYASGYRIELSENGTDWRTVWSTTTGDGGYDTAEFPSRAARYVRVHGERRATKWGYSLHEVAVHRS
;
A
#
# COMPACT_ATOMS: atom_id res chain seq x y z
N THR A 1 -4.46 12.25 -12.31
CA THR A 1 -4.51 10.84 -12.77
C THR A 1 -4.67 9.94 -11.55
N ARG A 2 -4.96 8.65 -11.69
CA ARG A 2 -5.07 7.69 -10.56
C ARG A 2 -4.69 6.30 -11.01
N TRP A 3 -4.19 5.48 -10.09
CA TRP A 3 -4.16 4.02 -10.27
C TRP A 3 -5.53 3.43 -9.92
N ALA A 4 -5.92 2.35 -10.60
CA ALA A 4 -7.17 1.63 -10.35
C ALA A 4 -6.96 0.12 -10.55
N SER A 5 -7.48 -0.70 -9.64
CA SER A 5 -7.44 -2.15 -9.75
C SER A 5 -8.62 -2.72 -10.54
N GLY A 6 -8.60 -4.03 -10.77
CA GLY A 6 -9.80 -4.81 -11.11
C GLY A 6 -10.84 -4.77 -9.97
N TRP A 7 -12.07 -5.15 -10.28
CA TRP A 7 -13.20 -5.09 -9.34
C TRP A 7 -13.33 -6.37 -8.51
N SER A 8 -12.24 -6.77 -7.88
CA SER A 8 -12.14 -7.88 -6.95
C SER A 8 -11.31 -7.48 -5.75
N ASP A 9 -11.45 -8.23 -4.65
CA ASP A 9 -10.50 -8.16 -3.55
C ASP A 9 -9.15 -8.78 -3.99
N ASP A 10 -8.17 -8.80 -3.09
CA ASP A 10 -6.83 -9.35 -3.33
C ASP A 10 -6.11 -8.69 -4.53
N GLN A 11 -6.17 -7.36 -4.57
CA GLN A 11 -5.49 -6.55 -5.59
C GLN A 11 -4.40 -5.71 -4.93
N TRP A 12 -3.35 -5.41 -5.67
CA TRP A 12 -2.19 -4.74 -5.13
C TRP A 12 -1.55 -3.76 -6.11
N LEU A 13 -0.90 -2.75 -5.55
CA LEU A 13 -0.02 -1.83 -6.24
C LEU A 13 1.39 -2.00 -5.67
N ARG A 14 2.38 -2.20 -6.55
CA ARG A 14 3.80 -2.29 -6.18
C ARG A 14 4.56 -1.08 -6.69
N VAL A 15 5.38 -0.51 -5.82
CA VAL A 15 6.34 0.56 -6.13
C VAL A 15 7.76 -0.03 -6.06
N ASP A 16 8.57 0.14 -7.12
CA ASP A 16 10.01 -0.14 -7.12
C ASP A 16 10.76 1.17 -6.82
N LEU A 17 11.54 1.18 -5.74
CA LEU A 17 12.35 2.33 -5.31
C LEU A 17 13.67 2.46 -6.08
N GLY A 18 13.95 1.52 -6.99
CA GLY A 18 15.16 1.43 -7.82
C GLY A 18 16.38 0.84 -7.11
N SER A 19 16.42 0.88 -5.78
CA SER A 19 17.47 0.26 -4.95
C SER A 19 16.94 -0.05 -3.55
N VAL A 20 17.64 -0.91 -2.80
CA VAL A 20 17.32 -1.17 -1.40
C VAL A 20 17.58 0.09 -0.57
N ARG A 21 16.57 0.55 0.17
CA ARG A 21 16.58 1.77 1.00
C ARG A 21 15.83 1.52 2.31
N PRO A 22 16.14 2.25 3.40
CA PRO A 22 15.30 2.22 4.59
C PRO A 22 13.92 2.82 4.29
N VAL A 23 12.86 2.17 4.74
CA VAL A 23 11.47 2.62 4.66
C VAL A 23 10.85 2.50 6.05
N GLY A 24 10.19 3.55 6.51
CA GLY A 24 9.49 3.55 7.80
C GLY A 24 8.13 4.23 7.79
N ARG A 25 7.73 4.83 6.66
CA ARG A 25 6.40 5.43 6.50
C ARG A 25 5.90 5.33 5.06
N VAL A 26 4.63 5.01 4.91
CA VAL A 26 3.89 5.06 3.65
C VAL A 26 2.64 5.91 3.86
N VAL A 27 2.43 6.90 2.99
CA VAL A 27 1.21 7.71 2.97
C VAL A 27 0.43 7.37 1.70
N LEU A 28 -0.86 7.14 1.86
CA LEU A 28 -1.79 6.80 0.79
C LEU A 28 -2.80 7.92 0.62
N ASP A 29 -3.08 8.29 -0.62
CA ASP A 29 -4.22 9.13 -0.99
C ASP A 29 -5.21 8.28 -1.77
N TRP A 30 -6.21 7.74 -1.08
CA TRP A 30 -7.26 6.95 -1.69
C TRP A 30 -8.27 7.84 -2.43
N GLU A 31 -8.70 7.39 -3.59
CA GLU A 31 -9.94 7.90 -4.19
C GLU A 31 -11.17 7.34 -3.42
N ARG A 32 -12.39 7.72 -3.82
CA ARG A 32 -13.64 7.16 -3.25
C ARG A 32 -13.70 5.63 -3.26
N ALA A 33 -13.02 4.97 -4.18
CA ALA A 33 -12.92 3.52 -4.25
C ALA A 33 -11.69 3.03 -3.45
N TYR A 34 -11.85 2.83 -2.14
CA TYR A 34 -10.75 2.51 -1.22
C TYR A 34 -10.82 1.09 -0.61
N ALA A 35 -9.74 0.69 0.06
CA ALA A 35 -9.69 -0.55 0.83
C ALA A 35 -10.06 -0.30 2.29
N SER A 36 -11.07 -1.00 2.81
CA SER A 36 -11.33 -1.00 4.26
C SER A 36 -10.36 -1.93 4.97
N GLY A 37 -9.91 -3.01 4.30
CA GLY A 37 -8.87 -3.89 4.79
C GLY A 37 -7.70 -3.94 3.83
N TYR A 38 -6.49 -3.62 4.31
CA TYR A 38 -5.28 -3.65 3.51
C TYR A 38 -4.02 -3.73 4.38
N ARG A 39 -2.91 -4.04 3.73
CA ARG A 39 -1.59 -4.13 4.34
C ARG A 39 -0.52 -3.45 3.50
N ILE A 40 0.50 -2.97 4.19
CA ILE A 40 1.76 -2.52 3.60
C ILE A 40 2.78 -3.62 3.75
N GLU A 41 3.37 -4.00 2.63
CA GLU A 41 4.40 -5.03 2.57
C GLU A 41 5.68 -4.49 1.95
N LEU A 42 6.80 -5.02 2.44
CA LEU A 42 8.13 -4.68 1.95
C LEU A 42 8.80 -5.92 1.37
N SER A 43 9.64 -5.71 0.37
CA SER A 43 10.51 -6.74 -0.19
C SER A 43 11.84 -6.16 -0.67
N GLU A 44 12.91 -6.91 -0.52
CA GLU A 44 14.24 -6.56 -1.06
C GLU A 44 14.46 -7.17 -2.45
N ASN A 45 13.81 -8.29 -2.76
CA ASN A 45 14.00 -9.06 -3.98
C ASN A 45 12.76 -9.10 -4.90
N GLY A 46 11.60 -8.68 -4.42
CA GLY A 46 10.34 -8.64 -5.17
C GLY A 46 9.55 -9.95 -5.13
N THR A 47 10.06 -10.99 -4.48
CA THR A 47 9.43 -12.31 -4.33
C THR A 47 9.05 -12.61 -2.89
N ASP A 48 9.92 -12.30 -1.94
CA ASP A 48 9.67 -12.52 -0.51
C ASP A 48 9.12 -11.25 0.11
N TRP A 49 7.88 -11.33 0.59
CA TRP A 49 7.14 -10.18 1.11
C TRP A 49 6.94 -10.34 2.61
N ARG A 50 7.18 -9.25 3.34
CA ARG A 50 6.84 -9.16 4.77
C ARG A 50 5.84 -8.05 4.98
N THR A 51 4.77 -8.34 5.72
CA THR A 51 3.84 -7.31 6.20
C THR A 51 4.52 -6.51 7.30
N VAL A 52 4.48 -5.18 7.18
CA VAL A 52 5.03 -4.26 8.20
C VAL A 52 3.97 -3.41 8.87
N TRP A 53 2.78 -3.32 8.27
CA TRP A 53 1.63 -2.61 8.81
C TRP A 53 0.34 -3.15 8.16
N SER A 54 -0.77 -3.16 8.87
CA SER A 54 -2.10 -3.50 8.32
C SER A 54 -3.23 -2.82 9.07
N THR A 55 -4.38 -2.73 8.42
CA THR A 55 -5.66 -2.30 9.02
C THR A 55 -6.82 -3.09 8.42
N THR A 56 -7.90 -3.21 9.17
CA THR A 56 -9.20 -3.74 8.71
C THR A 56 -10.31 -2.70 8.80
N THR A 57 -9.98 -1.48 9.22
CA THR A 57 -10.91 -0.37 9.46
C THR A 57 -10.49 0.90 8.71
N GLY A 58 -9.85 0.76 7.54
CA GLY A 58 -9.56 1.89 6.67
C GLY A 58 -10.84 2.65 6.30
N ASP A 59 -10.76 3.97 6.26
CA ASP A 59 -11.86 4.90 6.02
C ASP A 59 -11.72 5.70 4.71
N GLY A 60 -10.62 5.49 3.98
CA GLY A 60 -10.33 6.14 2.71
C GLY A 60 -9.72 7.53 2.89
N GLY A 61 -9.62 8.30 1.81
CA GLY A 61 -8.88 9.57 1.85
C GLY A 61 -7.40 9.36 2.19
N TYR A 62 -6.87 10.15 3.14
CA TYR A 62 -5.46 10.08 3.52
C TYR A 62 -5.21 9.09 4.65
N ASP A 63 -4.45 8.05 4.35
CA ASP A 63 -3.99 7.08 5.34
C ASP A 63 -2.47 7.15 5.53
N THR A 64 -2.01 7.06 6.78
CA THR A 64 -0.58 7.01 7.11
C THR A 64 -0.24 5.73 7.86
N ALA A 65 0.61 4.91 7.24
CA ALA A 65 1.19 3.72 7.84
C ALA A 65 2.61 4.03 8.32
N GLU A 66 2.80 4.07 9.64
CA GLU A 66 4.11 4.20 10.28
C GLU A 66 4.51 2.89 10.96
N PHE A 67 5.78 2.50 10.81
CA PHE A 67 6.32 1.25 11.32
C PHE A 67 7.84 1.35 11.53
N PRO A 68 8.44 0.46 12.34
CA PRO A 68 9.90 0.45 12.53
C PRO A 68 10.62 0.33 11.19
N SER A 69 11.64 1.17 10.97
CA SER A 69 12.38 1.22 9.70
C SER A 69 12.93 -0.15 9.28
N ARG A 70 12.81 -0.48 7.99
CA ARG A 70 13.34 -1.71 7.40
C ARG A 70 13.88 -1.48 5.99
N ALA A 71 14.88 -2.25 5.57
CA ALA A 71 15.46 -2.17 4.23
C ALA A 71 14.51 -2.76 3.18
N ALA A 72 14.16 -2.03 2.13
CA ALA A 72 13.29 -2.51 1.06
C ALA A 72 13.68 -1.90 -0.27
N ARG A 73 13.53 -2.67 -1.35
CA ARG A 73 13.53 -2.13 -2.73
C ARG A 73 12.11 -1.96 -3.24
N TYR A 74 11.20 -2.83 -2.84
CA TYR A 74 9.81 -2.80 -3.26
C TYR A 74 8.90 -2.56 -2.07
N VAL A 75 7.88 -1.74 -2.29
CA VAL A 75 6.75 -1.51 -1.38
C VAL A 75 5.49 -1.97 -2.09
N ARG A 76 4.62 -2.71 -1.39
CA ARG A 76 3.32 -3.15 -1.92
C ARG A 76 2.21 -2.69 -1.00
N VAL A 77 1.22 -2.01 -1.59
CA VAL A 77 -0.08 -1.75 -0.97
C VAL A 77 -0.99 -2.88 -1.43
N HIS A 78 -1.42 -3.74 -0.52
CA HIS A 78 -2.21 -4.92 -0.83
C HIS A 78 -3.58 -4.80 -0.18
N GLY A 79 -4.60 -4.55 -1.00
CA GLY A 79 -5.98 -4.47 -0.57
C GLY A 79 -6.60 -5.85 -0.43
N GLU A 80 -7.03 -6.20 0.77
CA GLU A 80 -7.63 -7.48 1.12
C GLU A 80 -9.17 -7.41 1.18
N ARG A 81 -9.73 -6.22 1.47
CA ARG A 81 -11.18 -6.00 1.49
C ARG A 81 -11.54 -4.62 0.96
N ARG A 82 -12.42 -4.60 -0.05
CA ARG A 82 -12.99 -3.36 -0.59
C ARG A 82 -14.06 -2.77 0.31
N ALA A 83 -14.07 -1.45 0.40
CA ALA A 83 -15.13 -0.69 1.06
C ALA A 83 -16.34 -0.41 0.16
N THR A 84 -16.17 -0.57 -1.15
CA THR A 84 -17.21 -0.29 -2.17
C THR A 84 -17.32 -1.46 -3.16
N LYS A 85 -18.28 -1.38 -4.09
CA LYS A 85 -18.43 -2.36 -5.18
C LYS A 85 -17.37 -2.24 -6.29
N TRP A 86 -16.64 -1.13 -6.34
CA TRP A 86 -15.59 -0.86 -7.34
C TRP A 86 -14.28 -1.53 -6.95
N GLY A 87 -13.23 -1.48 -7.78
CA GLY A 87 -11.88 -1.87 -7.35
C GLY A 87 -11.28 -0.90 -6.32
N TYR A 88 -10.00 -1.06 -5.97
CA TYR A 88 -9.25 -0.05 -5.24
C TYR A 88 -8.74 1.03 -6.20
N SER A 89 -8.57 2.24 -5.68
CA SER A 89 -8.01 3.35 -6.44
C SER A 89 -7.24 4.31 -5.55
N LEU A 90 -6.06 4.69 -6.02
CA LEU A 90 -5.12 5.59 -5.33
C LEU A 90 -4.79 6.75 -6.26
N HIS A 91 -4.91 7.96 -5.75
CA HIS A 91 -4.33 9.15 -6.35
C HIS A 91 -2.81 9.13 -6.22
N GLU A 92 -2.31 8.78 -5.03
CA GLU A 92 -0.88 8.80 -4.71
C GLU A 92 -0.49 7.70 -3.71
N VAL A 93 0.77 7.25 -3.82
CA VAL A 93 1.47 6.47 -2.78
C VAL A 93 2.81 7.14 -2.55
N ALA A 94 3.00 7.73 -1.38
CA ALA A 94 4.26 8.36 -1.00
C ALA A 94 5.03 7.44 -0.03
N VAL A 95 6.27 7.12 -0.39
CA VAL A 95 7.16 6.26 0.41
C VAL A 95 8.26 7.11 1.02
N HIS A 96 8.41 7.06 2.34
CA HIS A 96 9.37 7.87 3.06
C HIS A 96 10.37 7.02 3.84
N ARG A 97 11.59 7.57 3.93
CA ARG A 97 12.56 7.17 4.94
C ARG A 97 12.07 7.69 6.30
N SER A 98 12.33 6.92 7.35
CA SER A 98 12.25 7.36 8.75
C SER A 98 13.56 8.02 9.17
#